data_AF-A0A955CQP7-F1
#
_entry.id   AF-A0A955CQP7-F1
#
_cell.length_a   1.000
_cell.length_b   1.000
_cell.length_c   1.000
_cell.angle_alpha   90.00
_cell.angle_beta   90.00
_cell.angle_gamma   90.00
#
_symmetry.space_group_name_H-M   'P 1'
#
loop_
_entity.id
_entity.type
_entity.pdbx_description
1 polymer ?
#
loop_
_entity_poly.entity_id
_entity_poly.type
_entity_poly.pdbx_seq_one_letter_code
_entity_poly.pdbx_strand_id
1 'polypeptide(L)'
;MTTDEIGFLVLGGSFAIAGLILLARSGRGSVETPIEIPGIGFLTGPTAVTIALVLIFLGYHTAAYGGPTGLLNYRVPPRFGWLVYVGGVLAVIGAMLADRIDRRES
;
A
#
# COMPACT_ATOMS: atom_id res chain seq x y z
N MET A 1 -12.50 -12.35 20.49
CA MET A 1 -11.74 -12.30 19.23
C MET A 1 -12.05 -13.58 18.47
N THR A 2 -12.69 -13.51 17.30
CA THR A 2 -13.06 -14.67 16.47
C THR A 2 -11.93 -15.03 15.51
N THR A 3 -11.96 -16.24 14.93
CA THR A 3 -10.99 -16.68 13.92
C THR A 3 -10.98 -15.75 12.69
N ASP A 4 -12.14 -15.23 12.31
CA ASP A 4 -12.27 -14.28 11.21
C ASP A 4 -11.56 -12.95 11.54
N GLU A 5 -11.75 -12.44 12.75
CA GLU A 5 -11.09 -11.22 13.21
C GLU A 5 -9.57 -11.35 13.21
N ILE A 6 -9.04 -12.52 13.60
CA ILE A 6 -7.62 -12.84 13.52
C ILE A 6 -7.15 -12.85 12.06
N GLY A 7 -7.92 -13.46 11.16
CA GLY A 7 -7.61 -13.49 9.74
C GLY A 7 -7.46 -12.10 9.13
N PHE A 8 -8.37 -11.18 9.44
CA PHE A 8 -8.31 -9.80 8.96
C PHE A 8 -7.13 -9.01 9.57
N LEU A 9 -6.82 -9.23 10.85
CA LEU A 9 -5.64 -8.62 11.48
C LEU A 9 -4.34 -9.10 10.85
N VAL A 10 -4.21 -10.41 10.60
CA VAL A 10 -3.01 -11.00 9.97
C VAL A 10 -2.87 -10.50 8.53
N LEU A 11 -3.97 -10.46 7.77
CA LEU A 11 -3.96 -9.97 6.39
C LEU A 11 -3.63 -8.48 6.33
N GLY A 12 -4.28 -7.65 7.16
CA GLY A 12 -3.99 -6.23 7.22
C GLY A 12 -2.56 -5.94 7.70
N GLY A 13 -2.09 -6.71 8.68
CA GLY A 13 -0.72 -6.64 9.19
C GLY A 13 0.32 -7.00 8.13
N SER A 14 0.09 -8.02 7.31
CA SER A 14 1.02 -8.41 6.26
C SER A 14 1.16 -7.34 5.17
N PHE A 15 0.05 -6.70 4.77
CA PHE A 15 0.08 -5.54 3.87
C PHE A 15 0.84 -4.36 4.48
N ALA A 16 0.60 -4.04 5.74
CA ALA A 16 1.30 -2.95 6.42
C ALA A 16 2.80 -3.20 6.54
N ILE A 17 3.21 -4.43 6.88
CA ILE A 17 4.61 -4.83 6.94
C ILE A 17 5.26 -4.75 5.56
N ALA A 18 4.62 -5.26 4.52
CA ALA A 18 5.12 -5.19 3.15
C ALA A 18 5.31 -3.72 2.70
N GLY A 19 4.33 -2.87 2.99
CA GLY A 19 4.42 -1.43 2.73
C GLY A 19 5.54 -0.75 3.50
N LEU A 20 5.72 -1.05 4.79
CA LEU A 20 6.84 -0.51 5.59
C LEU A 20 8.21 -0.97 5.08
N ILE A 21 8.34 -2.23 4.67
CA ILE A 21 9.58 -2.74 4.06
C ILE A 21 9.87 -1.99 2.77
N LEU A 22 8.86 -1.80 1.92
CA LEU A 22 9.01 -1.08 0.67
C LEU A 22 9.36 0.40 0.92
N LEU A 23 8.72 1.05 1.88
CA LEU A 23 8.99 2.44 2.28
C LEU A 23 10.41 2.61 2.83
N ALA A 24 10.86 1.66 3.67
CA ALA A 24 12.21 1.66 4.21
C ALA A 24 13.26 1.46 3.11
N ARG A 25 12.96 0.62 2.11
CA ARG A 25 13.81 0.43 0.94
C ARG A 25 13.84 1.68 0.06
N SER A 26 12.71 2.34 -0.15
CA SER A 26 12.64 3.58 -0.93
C SER A 26 13.30 4.77 -0.25
N GLY A 27 13.35 4.81 1.08
CA GLY A 27 14.09 5.85 1.81
C GLY A 27 15.60 5.62 1.89
N ARG A 28 16.07 4.38 1.70
CA ARG A 28 17.50 4.02 1.67
C ARG A 28 18.09 4.01 0.27
N GLY A 29 17.26 3.81 -0.75
CA GLY A 29 17.64 4.04 -2.14
C GLY A 29 17.74 5.54 -2.38
N SER A 30 18.97 6.03 -2.56
CA SER A 30 19.19 7.31 -3.24
C SER A 30 18.35 7.31 -4.53
N VAL A 31 17.90 8.48 -4.95
CA VAL A 31 17.05 8.79 -6.12
C VAL A 31 17.47 8.09 -7.44
N GLU A 32 18.62 7.41 -7.45
CA GLU A 32 19.32 6.86 -8.60
C GLU A 32 19.37 5.33 -8.67
N THR A 33 18.98 4.56 -7.63
CA THR A 33 18.95 3.09 -7.71
C THR A 33 17.52 2.56 -7.85
N PRO A 34 17.12 2.10 -9.05
CA PRO A 34 15.77 1.58 -9.27
C PRO A 34 15.50 0.36 -8.36
N ILE A 35 14.35 0.36 -7.69
CA ILE A 35 13.96 -0.75 -6.82
C ILE A 35 13.35 -1.84 -7.71
N GLU A 36 14.03 -2.97 -7.81
CA GLU A 36 13.50 -4.13 -8.53
C GLU A 36 12.46 -4.86 -7.66
N ILE A 37 11.20 -4.85 -8.10
CA ILE A 37 10.17 -5.71 -7.52
C ILE A 37 9.97 -6.90 -8.47
N PRO A 38 10.21 -8.14 -8.01
CA PRO A 38 9.96 -9.34 -8.80
C PRO A 38 8.53 -9.36 -9.33
N GLY A 39 8.37 -9.45 -10.65
CA GLY A 39 7.06 -9.51 -11.33
C GLY A 39 6.44 -8.15 -11.73
N ILE A 40 6.96 -7.02 -11.23
CA ILE A 40 6.51 -5.66 -11.62
C ILE A 40 7.59 -4.93 -12.41
N GLY A 41 8.86 -5.20 -12.12
CA GLY A 41 10.03 -4.56 -12.73
C GLY A 41 10.64 -3.49 -11.84
N PHE A 42 11.47 -2.63 -12.44
CA PHE A 42 12.11 -1.52 -11.74
C PHE A 42 11.12 -0.39 -11.48
N LEU A 43 11.04 0.09 -10.24
CA LEU A 43 10.25 1.25 -9.85
C LEU A 43 11.17 2.38 -9.40
N THR A 44 10.80 3.61 -9.73
CA THR A 44 11.44 4.81 -9.18
C THR A 44 11.06 5.01 -7.71
N GLY A 45 11.88 5.77 -6.99
CA GLY A 45 11.64 6.12 -5.59
C GLY A 45 10.23 6.65 -5.33
N PRO A 46 9.73 7.67 -6.05
CA PRO A 46 8.37 8.21 -5.85
C PRO A 46 7.26 7.18 -6.04
N THR A 47 7.40 6.32 -7.06
CA THR A 47 6.42 5.26 -7.35
C THR A 47 6.41 4.20 -6.25
N ALA A 48 7.59 3.78 -5.80
CA ALA A 48 7.74 2.84 -4.71
C ALA A 48 7.18 3.39 -3.38
N VAL A 49 7.40 4.68 -3.08
CA VAL A 49 6.80 5.36 -1.92
C VAL A 49 5.28 5.35 -2.01
N THR A 50 4.71 5.66 -3.18
CA THR A 50 3.26 5.67 -3.37
C THR A 50 2.66 4.29 -3.13
N ILE A 51 3.24 3.24 -3.74
CA ILE A 51 2.81 1.85 -3.53
C ILE A 51 2.93 1.45 -2.05
N ALA A 52 4.03 1.84 -1.40
CA ALA A 52 4.25 1.55 0.01
C ALA A 52 3.19 2.18 0.91
N LEU A 53 2.86 3.45 0.70
CA LEU A 53 1.81 4.16 1.43
C LEU A 53 0.43 3.53 1.18
N VAL A 54 0.14 3.16 -0.07
CA VAL A 54 -1.10 2.46 -0.43
C VAL A 54 -1.21 1.13 0.30
N LEU A 55 -0.14 0.33 0.36
CA LEU A 55 -0.10 -0.94 1.10
C LEU A 55 -0.33 -0.75 2.60
N ILE A 56 0.31 0.24 3.22
CA ILE A 56 0.10 0.56 4.64
C ILE A 56 -1.36 0.96 4.89
N PHE A 57 -1.91 1.82 4.03
CA PHE A 57 -3.28 2.31 4.14
C PHE A 57 -4.31 1.19 3.96
N LEU A 58 -4.14 0.33 2.95
CA LEU A 58 -4.96 -0.86 2.72
C LEU A 58 -4.84 -1.86 3.86
N GLY A 59 -3.64 -2.08 4.38
CA GLY A 59 -3.39 -2.96 5.51
C GLY A 59 -4.14 -2.51 6.75
N TYR A 60 -4.04 -1.23 7.08
CA TYR A 60 -4.81 -0.63 8.18
C TYR A 60 -6.31 -0.83 7.99
N HIS A 61 -6.86 -0.48 6.83
CA HIS A 61 -8.31 -0.55 6.60
C HIS A 61 -8.83 -1.98 6.56
N THR A 62 -8.07 -2.92 6.00
CA THR A 62 -8.41 -4.34 6.00
C THR A 62 -8.49 -4.88 7.43
N ALA A 63 -7.50 -4.54 8.27
CA ALA A 63 -7.54 -4.87 9.69
C ALA A 63 -8.67 -4.14 10.43
N ALA A 64 -8.99 -2.89 10.09
CA ALA A 64 -10.01 -2.09 10.76
C ALA A 64 -11.45 -2.51 10.43
N TYR A 65 -11.67 -3.10 9.25
CA TYR A 65 -13.00 -3.58 8.86
C TYR A 65 -13.36 -4.93 9.46
N GLY A 66 -12.39 -5.82 9.59
CA GLY A 66 -12.64 -7.17 10.07
C GLY A 66 -12.06 -7.48 11.44
N GLY A 67 -11.19 -6.64 12.00
CA GLY A 67 -10.61 -6.82 13.32
C GLY A 67 -11.54 -6.39 14.47
N PRO A 68 -11.13 -6.62 15.72
CA PRO A 68 -11.98 -6.36 16.87
C PRO A 68 -12.30 -4.87 17.02
N THR A 69 -13.56 -4.58 17.35
CA THR A 69 -14.01 -3.22 17.63
C THR A 69 -13.22 -2.60 18.78
N GLY A 70 -12.70 -1.38 18.58
CA GLY A 70 -11.98 -0.61 19.61
C GLY A 70 -10.45 -0.66 19.51
N LEU A 71 -9.88 -1.58 18.72
CA LEU A 71 -8.43 -1.60 18.43
C LEU A 71 -8.05 -0.59 17.35
N LEU A 72 -8.88 -0.45 16.32
CA LEU A 72 -8.64 0.40 15.16
C LEU A 72 -9.84 1.34 14.96
N ASN A 73 -9.67 2.59 15.39
CA ASN A 73 -10.79 3.54 15.51
C ASN A 73 -11.04 4.37 14.23
N TYR A 74 -10.07 4.47 13.33
CA TYR A 74 -10.17 5.30 12.13
C TYR A 74 -10.63 4.50 10.92
N ARG A 75 -11.83 3.92 10.99
CA ARG A 75 -12.44 3.25 9.83
C ARG A 75 -13.30 4.21 9.02
N VAL A 76 -13.15 4.17 7.70
CA VAL A 76 -14.11 4.79 6.79
C VAL A 76 -15.47 4.08 6.96
N PRO A 77 -16.61 4.80 6.92
CA PRO A 77 -17.91 4.16 7.02
C PRO A 77 -18.06 3.02 5.98
N PRO A 78 -18.64 1.86 6.32
CA PRO A 78 -18.66 0.68 5.43
C PRO A 78 -19.22 0.96 4.03
N ARG A 79 -20.25 1.83 3.92
CA ARG A 79 -20.83 2.28 2.64
C ARG A 79 -19.84 2.95 1.68
N PHE A 80 -18.73 3.44 2.21
CA PHE A 80 -17.65 4.12 1.49
C PHE A 80 -16.36 3.29 1.49
N GLY A 81 -16.36 2.06 2.03
CA GLY A 81 -15.15 1.25 2.10
C GLY A 81 -14.57 0.88 0.74
N TRP A 82 -15.42 0.79 -0.29
CA TRP A 82 -14.98 0.61 -1.67
C TRP A 82 -14.06 1.73 -2.17
N LEU A 83 -14.19 2.98 -1.67
CA LEU A 83 -13.32 4.10 -2.03
C LEU A 83 -11.87 3.87 -1.61
N VAL A 84 -11.64 3.14 -0.51
CA VAL A 84 -10.29 2.79 -0.05
C VAL A 84 -9.61 1.89 -1.07
N TYR A 85 -10.31 0.85 -1.54
CA TYR A 85 -9.77 -0.12 -2.48
C TYR A 85 -9.62 0.48 -3.88
N VAL A 86 -10.64 1.17 -4.39
CA VAL A 86 -10.60 1.83 -5.70
C VAL A 86 -9.58 2.95 -5.72
N GLY A 87 -9.54 3.80 -4.68
CA GLY A 87 -8.56 4.87 -4.54
C GLY A 87 -7.13 4.33 -4.48
N GLY A 88 -6.90 3.23 -3.75
CA GLY A 88 -5.60 2.56 -3.72
C GLY A 88 -5.16 2.05 -5.10
N VAL A 89 -6.05 1.38 -5.84
CA VAL A 89 -5.77 0.91 -7.21
C VAL A 89 -5.45 2.08 -8.14
N LEU A 90 -6.26 3.14 -8.11
CA LEU A 90 -6.04 4.33 -8.94
C LEU A 90 -4.71 5.03 -8.60
N ALA A 91 -4.35 5.12 -7.32
CA ALA A 91 -3.09 5.70 -6.88
C ALA A 91 -1.88 4.91 -7.42
N VAL A 92 -1.94 3.57 -7.39
CA VAL A 92 -0.86 2.72 -7.94
C VAL A 92 -0.77 2.86 -9.45
N ILE A 93 -1.89 2.77 -10.17
CA ILE A 93 -1.90 2.94 -11.63
C ILE A 93 -1.39 4.33 -12.03
N GLY A 94 -1.84 5.38 -11.33
CA GLY A 94 -1.40 6.75 -11.56
C GLY A 94 0.11 6.92 -11.34
N ALA A 95 0.64 6.36 -10.26
CA ALA A 95 2.08 6.39 -9.99
C ALA A 95 2.89 5.64 -11.06
N MET A 96 2.43 4.45 -11.47
CA MET A 96 3.08 3.68 -12.54
C MET A 96 3.01 4.38 -13.89
N LEU A 97 1.91 5.09 -14.18
CA LEU A 97 1.77 5.84 -15.43
C LEU A 97 2.67 7.06 -15.45
N ALA A 98 2.74 7.82 -14.35
CA ALA A 98 3.65 8.95 -14.19
C ALA A 98 5.11 8.48 -14.38
N ASP A 99 5.49 7.39 -13.74
CA ASP A 99 6.83 6.79 -13.87
C ASP A 99 7.17 6.41 -15.32
N ARG A 100 6.18 5.91 -16.07
CA ARG A 100 6.37 5.57 -17.48
C ARG A 100 6.50 6.80 -18.38
N ILE A 101 5.84 7.91 -18.03
CA ILE A 101 5.93 9.17 -18.78
C ILE A 101 7.31 9.78 -18.55
N ASP A 102 7.75 9.90 -17.30
CA ASP A 102 9.05 10.48 -16.95
C ASP A 102 10.21 9.76 -17.66
N ARG A 103 10.16 8.42 -17.74
CA ARG A 103 11.18 7.61 -18.44
C ARG A 103 11.19 7.75 -19.96
N ARG A 104 10.11 8.26 -20.57
CA ARG A 104 10.07 8.51 -22.02
C ARG A 104 10.63 9.87 -22.38
N GLU A 105 10.65 10.80 -21.42
CA GLU A 105 11.13 12.17 -21.59
C GLU A 105 12.62 12.32 -21.26
N SER A 106 13.22 11.34 -20.56
CA SER A 106 14.65 11.21 -20.27
C SER A 106 15.42 10.47 -21.36
#